data_AF-A0A174JW08-F1
#
_entry.id   AF-A0A174JW08-F1
#
_cell.length_a   1.000
_cell.length_b   1.000
_cell.length_c   1.000
_cell.angle_alpha   90.00
_cell.angle_beta   90.00
_cell.angle_gamma   90.00
#
_symmetry.space_group_name_H-M   'P 1'
#
loop_
_entity.id
_entity.type
_entity.pdbx_description
1 polymer ?
#
loop_
_entity_poly.entity_id
_entity_poly.type
_entity_poly.pdbx_seq_one_letter_code
_entity_poly.pdbx_strand_id
1 'polypeptide(L)'
;MIHLDIQWFLANCDNVDNVVAFITKSVQAELREIYPGVLPEEEISLSESLSRIKNIVGQKFIIIIDEWDVLIRDEAANKKVQEKYINFLRAMFKGTEPTKYIQLAYLTGILPIKKEKTQTALNNFDEFTMLDAWVMAPYIGFTEAEVKNLCERYHRDFEKVKYLYASYLLGDYQVYNPEVIIDVCMQGKFRSYWSETGTYETINPLINMDFDGLKTVIIEMLSGADAEVDVRSFRNDIIGFANKDDVITYLIHLGHLGYNSNTRKAFIPNEEIRQELIRVIKRKKWNEMLTFQQESEHLLEATLDMNEEAVAEEIEKIHMEYISDIKYNKENSLSSVLAIAYLSSMEYYFKPVRELPTGRGFADFVFIPKPEYISSYPALVVELKWNKSAKTALQQIKERKYPESIKQYTGDILLVGVNYDKKTKKHLCLIESYEKKEKK
;
A
#
# COMPACT_ATOMS: atom_id res chain seq x y z
N MET A 1 27.80 18.12 15.44
CA MET A 1 26.60 17.53 14.83
C MET A 1 25.39 18.11 15.57
N ILE A 2 24.32 18.43 14.88
CA ILE A 2 23.04 18.83 15.47
C ILE A 2 22.03 17.75 15.10
N HIS A 3 21.38 17.15 16.09
CA HIS A 3 20.37 16.12 15.91
C HIS A 3 19.04 16.61 16.50
N LEU A 4 18.00 16.69 15.68
CA LEU A 4 16.68 17.16 16.08
C LEU A 4 15.66 16.03 15.88
N ASP A 5 15.15 15.48 16.97
CA ASP A 5 13.98 14.61 16.95
C ASP A 5 12.74 15.50 17.16
N ILE A 6 12.01 15.77 16.08
CA ILE A 6 10.88 16.71 16.12
C ILE A 6 9.72 16.16 16.94
N GLN A 7 9.54 14.83 16.94
CA GLN A 7 8.54 14.18 17.77
C GLN A 7 8.85 14.35 19.25
N TRP A 8 10.11 14.23 19.65
CA TRP A 8 10.55 14.50 21.01
C TRP A 8 10.31 15.97 21.39
N PHE A 9 10.63 16.93 20.51
CA PHE A 9 10.35 18.34 20.78
C PHE A 9 8.85 18.62 20.93
N LEU A 10 8.01 18.00 20.10
CA LEU A 10 6.57 18.15 20.17
C LEU A 10 6.00 17.59 21.49
N ALA A 11 6.45 16.40 21.90
CA ALA A 11 6.02 15.75 23.13
C ALA A 11 6.42 16.53 24.41
N ASN A 12 7.49 17.34 24.34
CA ASN A 12 8.02 18.10 25.48
C ASN A 12 7.69 19.61 25.41
N CYS A 13 6.88 20.04 24.44
CA CYS A 13 6.49 21.44 24.30
C CYS A 13 5.10 21.67 24.89
N ASP A 14 5.00 22.49 25.94
CA ASP A 14 3.73 22.80 26.63
C ASP A 14 2.63 23.32 25.70
N ASN A 15 3.02 24.06 24.66
CA ASN A 15 2.12 24.58 23.64
C ASN A 15 2.74 24.43 22.26
N VAL A 16 2.09 23.64 21.41
CA VAL A 16 2.54 23.35 20.03
C VAL A 16 2.81 24.60 19.20
N ASP A 17 2.08 25.70 19.43
CA ASP A 17 2.30 26.98 18.72
C ASP A 17 3.71 27.58 18.95
N ASN A 18 4.42 27.10 19.97
CA ASN A 18 5.75 27.55 20.39
C ASN A 18 6.87 26.54 20.09
N VAL A 19 6.57 25.40 19.44
CA VAL A 19 7.54 24.32 19.21
C VAL A 19 8.82 24.80 18.50
N VAL A 20 8.70 25.68 17.51
CA VAL A 20 9.84 26.27 16.80
C VAL A 20 10.74 27.10 17.72
N ALA A 21 10.12 27.86 18.63
CA ALA A 21 10.85 28.66 19.60
C ALA A 21 11.54 27.75 20.63
N PHE A 22 10.87 26.67 21.04
CA PHE A 22 11.43 25.67 21.95
C PHE A 22 12.64 24.95 21.34
N ILE A 23 12.55 24.48 20.08
CA ILE A 23 13.67 23.91 19.33
C ILE A 23 14.84 24.91 19.27
N THR A 24 14.56 26.15 18.85
CA THR A 24 15.58 27.19 18.67
C THR A 24 16.32 27.47 19.99
N LYS A 25 15.58 27.65 21.09
CA LYS A 25 16.17 27.95 22.40
C LYS A 25 16.98 26.78 22.95
N SER A 26 16.49 25.55 22.78
CA SER A 26 17.19 24.35 23.24
C SER A 26 18.54 24.19 22.53
N VAL A 27 18.54 24.27 21.19
CA VAL A 27 19.79 24.15 20.41
C VAL A 27 20.75 25.31 20.72
N GLN A 28 20.24 26.54 20.84
CA GLN A 28 21.09 27.69 21.18
C GLN A 28 21.68 27.61 22.58
N ALA A 29 20.99 27.00 23.56
CA ALA A 29 21.53 26.79 24.88
C ALA A 29 22.76 25.86 24.82
N GLU A 30 22.65 24.72 24.17
CA GLU A 30 23.78 23.80 23.96
C GLU A 30 24.93 24.46 23.20
N LEU A 31 24.63 25.22 22.14
CA LEU A 31 25.66 25.93 21.37
C LEU A 31 26.38 26.98 22.20
N ARG A 32 25.71 27.65 23.15
CA ARG A 32 26.35 28.61 24.07
C ARG A 32 27.30 27.91 25.05
N GLU A 33 26.97 26.70 25.49
CA GLU A 33 27.85 25.90 26.34
C GLU A 33 29.09 25.42 25.57
N ILE A 34 28.92 24.99 24.32
CA ILE A 34 30.00 24.49 23.47
C ILE A 34 30.89 25.63 22.95
N TYR A 35 30.30 26.79 22.64
CA TYR A 35 30.99 27.96 22.09
C TYR A 35 30.76 29.22 22.95
N PRO A 36 31.35 29.30 24.16
CA PRO A 36 31.15 30.41 25.07
C PRO A 36 31.55 31.76 24.44
N GLY A 37 30.69 32.77 24.58
CA GLY A 37 30.94 34.14 24.11
C GLY A 37 30.80 34.35 22.60
N VAL A 38 30.42 33.33 21.83
CA VAL A 38 30.24 33.45 20.37
C VAL A 38 28.86 33.98 19.98
N LEU A 39 27.81 33.53 20.68
CA LEU A 39 26.44 33.95 20.41
C LEU A 39 26.07 35.18 21.26
N PRO A 40 25.35 36.17 20.70
CA PRO A 40 24.89 37.32 21.45
C PRO A 40 23.84 36.95 22.51
N GLU A 41 23.62 37.86 23.45
CA GLU A 41 22.51 37.77 24.42
C GLU A 41 21.14 38.00 23.76
N GLU A 42 21.10 38.74 22.65
CA GLU A 42 19.87 39.02 21.90
C GLU A 42 19.30 37.75 21.22
N GLU A 43 17.97 37.69 21.07
CA GLU A 43 17.33 36.62 20.31
C GLU A 43 17.64 36.78 18.81
N ILE A 44 18.38 35.81 18.26
CA ILE A 44 18.68 35.66 16.84
C ILE A 44 18.12 34.33 16.33
N SER A 45 17.99 34.18 15.01
CA SER A 45 17.58 32.90 14.42
C SER A 45 18.64 31.82 14.64
N LEU A 46 18.22 30.55 14.59
CA LEU A 46 19.15 29.42 14.63
C LEU A 46 20.14 29.45 13.46
N SER A 47 19.68 29.78 12.25
CA SER A 47 20.53 29.91 11.07
C SER A 47 21.64 30.96 11.22
N GLU A 48 21.32 32.11 11.81
CA GLU A 48 22.30 33.16 12.12
C GLU A 48 23.30 32.68 13.19
N SER A 49 22.82 31.94 14.19
CA SER A 49 23.67 31.36 15.24
C SER A 49 24.72 30.41 14.63
N LEU A 50 24.30 29.52 13.74
CA LEU A 50 25.20 28.58 13.07
C LEU A 50 26.17 29.28 12.12
N SER A 51 25.71 30.29 11.38
CA SER A 51 26.56 31.11 10.51
C SER A 51 27.67 31.80 11.30
N ARG A 52 27.33 32.43 12.43
CA ARG A 52 28.31 33.09 13.33
C ARG A 52 29.34 32.13 13.89
N ILE A 53 28.88 31.01 14.45
CA ILE A 53 29.79 30.01 15.00
C ILE A 53 30.74 29.50 13.92
N LYS A 54 30.23 29.15 12.75
CA LYS A 54 31.08 28.70 11.65
C LYS A 54 32.09 29.77 11.21
N ASN A 55 31.73 31.05 11.21
CA ASN A 55 32.65 32.11 10.82
C ASN A 55 33.82 32.29 11.81
N ILE A 56 33.60 31.99 13.09
CA ILE A 56 34.64 32.06 14.13
C ILE A 56 35.45 30.77 14.21
N VAL A 57 34.78 29.62 14.20
CA VAL A 57 35.39 28.30 14.44
C VAL A 57 35.91 27.68 13.13
N GLY A 58 35.41 28.12 11.99
CA GLY A 58 35.78 27.61 10.66
C GLY A 58 35.10 26.29 10.27
N GLN A 59 34.51 25.56 11.23
CA GLN A 59 33.89 24.26 11.00
C GLN A 59 32.41 24.39 10.63
N LYS A 60 31.98 23.60 9.64
CA LYS A 60 30.57 23.50 9.23
C LYS A 60 29.83 22.43 10.04
N PHE A 61 28.50 22.53 10.08
CA PHE A 61 27.62 21.65 10.82
C PHE A 61 27.08 20.49 9.96
N ILE A 62 26.98 19.31 10.57
CA ILE A 62 26.12 18.23 10.10
C ILE A 62 24.81 18.34 10.87
N ILE A 63 23.69 18.43 10.16
CA ILE A 63 22.34 18.52 10.73
C ILE A 63 21.57 17.27 10.36
N ILE A 64 21.01 16.60 11.35
CA ILE A 64 20.11 15.47 11.19
C ILE A 64 18.78 15.87 11.83
N ILE A 65 17.69 15.73 11.09
CA ILE A 65 16.33 15.97 11.59
C ILE A 65 15.55 14.68 11.41
N ASP A 66 15.09 14.11 12.51
CA ASP A 66 14.21 12.96 12.51
C ASP A 66 12.75 13.38 12.69
N GLU A 67 11.84 12.61 12.09
CA GLU A 67 10.40 12.89 12.02
C GLU A 67 10.07 14.32 11.56
N TRP A 68 10.74 14.80 10.51
CA TRP A 68 10.60 16.19 10.04
C TRP A 68 9.14 16.57 9.72
N ASP A 69 8.34 15.63 9.23
CA ASP A 69 6.97 15.85 8.77
C ASP A 69 5.91 15.69 9.86
N VAL A 70 6.28 15.41 11.11
CA VAL A 70 5.30 15.12 12.16
C VAL A 70 4.36 16.29 12.46
N LEU A 71 4.86 17.53 12.42
CA LEU A 71 4.01 18.73 12.50
C LEU A 71 3.12 18.91 11.26
N ILE A 72 3.48 18.31 10.13
CA ILE A 72 2.65 18.32 8.92
C ILE A 72 1.52 17.30 9.03
N ARG A 73 1.80 16.12 9.61
CA ARG A 73 0.84 15.03 9.79
C ARG A 73 -0.09 15.26 10.98
N ASP A 74 0.47 15.42 12.17
CA ASP A 74 -0.27 15.34 13.43
C ASP A 74 -0.96 16.67 13.75
N GLU A 75 -0.36 17.79 13.34
CA GLU A 75 -0.92 19.14 13.46
C GLU A 75 -1.54 19.65 12.15
N ALA A 76 -2.06 18.72 11.32
CA ALA A 76 -2.70 19.02 10.03
C ALA A 76 -3.68 20.19 10.11
N ALA A 77 -4.55 20.20 11.13
CA ALA A 77 -5.57 21.24 11.33
C ALA A 77 -4.99 22.60 11.78
N ASN A 78 -3.79 22.64 12.36
CA ASN A 78 -3.15 23.86 12.85
C ASN A 78 -2.25 24.49 11.78
N LYS A 79 -2.85 25.15 10.80
CA LYS A 79 -2.11 25.81 9.70
C LYS A 79 -1.05 26.80 10.18
N LYS A 80 -1.31 27.48 11.30
CA LYS A 80 -0.42 28.48 11.87
C LYS A 80 0.90 27.86 12.35
N VAL A 81 0.85 26.70 13.04
CA VAL A 81 2.08 26.02 13.47
C VAL A 81 2.84 25.44 12.28
N GLN A 82 2.13 24.87 11.29
CA GLN A 82 2.76 24.37 10.07
C GLN A 82 3.50 25.47 9.32
N GLU A 83 2.87 26.63 9.10
CA GLU A 83 3.49 27.76 8.42
C GLU A 83 4.73 28.25 9.17
N LYS A 84 4.67 28.36 10.51
CA LYS A 84 5.84 28.71 11.32
C LYS A 84 6.98 27.70 11.17
N TYR A 85 6.66 26.42 11.23
CA TYR A 85 7.66 25.34 11.14
C TYR A 85 8.29 25.25 9.75
N ILE A 86 7.48 25.33 8.69
CA ILE A 86 7.99 25.39 7.31
C ILE A 86 8.86 26.63 7.10
N ASN A 87 8.49 27.79 7.65
CA ASN A 87 9.33 28.99 7.59
C ASN A 87 10.65 28.84 8.36
N PHE A 88 10.65 28.13 9.49
CA PHE A 88 11.87 27.75 10.19
C PHE A 88 12.79 26.88 9.33
N LEU A 89 12.26 25.81 8.71
CA LEU A 89 13.05 24.97 7.80
C LEU A 89 13.58 25.75 6.60
N ARG A 90 12.77 26.65 6.02
CA ARG A 90 13.20 27.55 4.94
C ARG A 90 14.36 28.45 5.37
N ALA A 91 14.27 29.05 6.56
CA ALA A 91 15.33 29.90 7.10
C ALA A 91 16.64 29.13 7.37
N MET A 92 16.54 27.82 7.67
CA MET A 92 17.68 26.94 7.90
C MET A 92 18.32 26.42 6.61
N PHE A 93 17.53 26.13 5.56
CA PHE A 93 17.99 25.33 4.42
C PHE A 93 17.81 25.96 3.04
N LYS A 94 16.89 26.91 2.86
CA LYS A 94 16.60 27.46 1.53
C LYS A 94 17.65 28.48 1.09
N GLY A 95 18.09 28.36 -0.17
CA GLY A 95 19.05 29.28 -0.79
C GLY A 95 20.51 28.83 -0.63
N THR A 96 21.45 29.72 -0.96
CA THR A 96 22.89 29.41 -0.94
C THR A 96 23.55 29.69 0.40
N GLU A 97 22.95 30.53 1.25
CA GLU A 97 23.51 30.89 2.56
C GLU A 97 23.77 29.69 3.48
N PRO A 98 22.86 28.70 3.57
CA PRO A 98 23.09 27.49 4.35
C PRO A 98 24.34 26.70 3.96
N THR A 99 24.75 26.73 2.67
CA THR A 99 25.96 26.03 2.20
C THR A 99 27.25 26.59 2.82
N LYS A 100 27.21 27.81 3.37
CA LYS A 100 28.37 28.43 4.03
C LYS A 100 28.65 27.77 5.38
N TYR A 101 27.63 27.32 6.10
CA TYR A 101 27.75 26.79 7.46
C TYR A 101 27.26 25.35 7.63
N ILE A 102 26.55 24.76 6.67
CA ILE A 102 26.12 23.36 6.69
C ILE A 102 27.02 22.55 5.75
N GLN A 103 27.56 21.45 6.28
CA GLN A 103 28.33 20.45 5.53
C GLN A 103 27.41 19.36 4.95
N LEU A 104 26.40 18.95 5.72
CA LEU A 104 25.41 17.94 5.36
C LEU A 104 24.12 18.20 6.13
N ALA A 105 22.98 18.05 5.48
CA ALA A 105 21.67 18.00 6.12
C ALA A 105 20.97 16.70 5.69
N TYR A 106 20.45 15.93 6.65
CA TYR A 106 19.71 14.70 6.40
C TYR A 106 18.41 14.72 7.20
N LEU A 107 17.28 14.54 6.49
CA LEU A 107 15.94 14.60 7.05
C LEU A 107 15.28 13.23 6.86
N THR A 108 14.70 12.68 7.92
CA THR A 108 13.89 11.45 7.90
C THR A 108 12.46 11.77 8.30
N GLY A 109 11.52 11.07 7.69
CA GLY A 109 10.09 11.29 7.84
C GLY A 109 9.30 10.36 6.94
N ILE A 110 7.98 10.31 7.15
CA ILE A 110 7.09 9.43 6.37
C ILE A 110 6.76 10.07 5.02
N LEU A 111 6.50 11.38 5.02
CA LEU A 111 6.10 12.13 3.84
C LEU A 111 7.28 12.82 3.14
N PRO A 112 7.19 13.01 1.81
CA PRO A 112 8.06 13.92 1.08
C PRO A 112 7.77 15.39 1.41
N ILE A 113 8.67 16.29 1.01
CA ILE A 113 8.61 17.71 1.37
C ILE A 113 7.30 18.33 0.86
N LYS A 114 6.59 19.06 1.74
CA LYS A 114 5.32 19.73 1.42
C LYS A 114 5.43 20.61 0.17
N LYS A 115 4.47 20.51 -0.76
CA LYS A 115 4.39 21.37 -1.96
C LYS A 115 3.45 22.56 -1.70
N GLU A 116 3.93 23.78 -1.89
CA GLU A 116 3.12 25.01 -1.79
C GLU A 116 2.93 25.67 -3.16
N LYS A 117 1.67 25.84 -3.57
CA LYS A 117 1.20 26.44 -4.85
C LYS A 117 1.79 25.80 -6.11
N THR A 118 3.08 25.98 -6.35
CA THR A 118 3.84 25.50 -7.53
C THR A 118 5.27 25.06 -7.21
N GLN A 119 5.74 25.16 -5.96
CA GLN A 119 7.11 24.82 -5.57
C GLN A 119 7.15 23.99 -4.28
N THR A 120 8.18 23.16 -4.14
CA THR A 120 8.48 22.48 -2.87
C THR A 120 8.82 23.52 -1.80
N ALA A 121 8.43 23.24 -0.56
CA ALA A 121 8.72 24.12 0.57
C ALA A 121 10.23 24.34 0.74
N LEU A 122 11.00 23.29 0.47
CA LEU A 122 12.47 23.23 0.40
C LEU A 122 12.86 22.66 -0.97
N ASN A 123 13.80 23.29 -1.68
CA ASN A 123 14.18 22.90 -3.05
C ASN A 123 15.67 22.55 -3.19
N ASN A 124 16.32 22.28 -2.06
CA ASN A 124 17.76 22.06 -1.94
C ASN A 124 18.07 20.66 -1.37
N PHE A 125 17.10 19.74 -1.41
CA PHE A 125 17.21 18.36 -0.96
C PHE A 125 16.94 17.42 -2.13
N ASP A 126 17.70 16.33 -2.18
CA ASP A 126 17.33 15.14 -2.95
C ASP A 126 16.30 14.36 -2.12
N GLU A 127 15.13 14.08 -2.69
CA GLU A 127 14.04 13.36 -2.03
C GLU A 127 14.04 11.89 -2.43
N PHE A 128 14.25 11.00 -1.46
CA PHE A 128 14.14 9.55 -1.63
C PHE A 128 12.83 9.08 -1.00
N THR A 129 11.90 8.57 -1.80
CA THR A 129 10.53 8.31 -1.35
C THR A 129 10.06 6.91 -1.71
N MET A 130 8.93 6.47 -1.15
CA MET A 130 8.26 5.22 -1.55
C MET A 130 7.81 5.20 -3.01
N LEU A 131 7.69 6.37 -3.66
CA LEU A 131 7.40 6.46 -5.09
C LEU A 131 8.64 6.27 -5.95
N ASP A 132 9.79 6.74 -5.44
CA ASP A 132 11.07 6.66 -6.12
C ASP A 132 12.22 6.82 -5.11
N ALA A 133 12.89 5.70 -4.81
CA ALA A 133 13.93 5.62 -3.78
C ALA A 133 15.36 5.76 -4.33
N TRP A 134 15.53 5.74 -5.66
CA TRP A 134 16.82 5.82 -6.36
C TRP A 134 17.90 4.91 -5.73
N VAL A 135 19.07 5.47 -5.47
CA VAL A 135 20.24 4.80 -4.90
C VAL A 135 20.02 4.35 -3.45
N MET A 136 18.96 4.84 -2.79
CA MET A 136 18.60 4.45 -1.42
C MET A 136 17.73 3.20 -1.36
N ALA A 137 17.17 2.74 -2.48
CA ALA A 137 16.31 1.55 -2.54
C ALA A 137 16.83 0.33 -1.76
N PRO A 138 18.11 -0.11 -1.88
CA PRO A 138 18.60 -1.28 -1.16
C PRO A 138 18.87 -1.04 0.35
N TYR A 139 18.74 0.20 0.85
CA TYR A 139 19.07 0.57 2.23
C TYR A 139 17.85 0.93 3.09
N ILE A 140 16.64 0.97 2.50
CA ILE A 140 15.40 1.34 3.21
C ILE A 140 14.87 0.19 4.07
N GLY A 141 15.16 -1.06 3.69
CA GLY A 141 14.78 -2.25 4.44
C GLY A 141 15.62 -3.44 3.99
N PHE A 142 15.23 -4.67 4.38
CA PHE A 142 15.96 -5.85 3.94
C PHE A 142 15.62 -6.21 2.49
N THR A 143 16.63 -6.47 1.69
CA THR A 143 16.47 -7.02 0.34
C THR A 143 16.08 -8.50 0.40
N GLU A 144 15.44 -9.02 -0.67
CA GLU A 144 15.11 -10.45 -0.77
C GLU A 144 16.33 -11.37 -0.52
N ALA A 145 17.51 -10.98 -1.02
CA ALA A 145 18.74 -11.74 -0.84
C ALA A 145 19.17 -11.80 0.64
N GLU A 146 19.08 -10.68 1.35
CA GLU A 146 19.36 -10.61 2.79
C GLU A 146 18.33 -11.41 3.60
N VAL A 147 17.04 -11.30 3.27
CA VAL A 147 15.99 -12.07 3.92
C VAL A 147 16.20 -13.57 3.72
N LYS A 148 16.53 -14.00 2.50
CA LYS A 148 16.85 -15.41 2.23
C LYS A 148 18.01 -15.91 3.09
N ASN A 149 19.10 -15.14 3.16
CA ASN A 149 20.26 -15.49 3.99
C ASN A 149 19.91 -15.56 5.49
N LEU A 150 19.09 -14.61 5.97
CA LEU A 150 18.59 -14.61 7.35
C LEU A 150 17.69 -15.82 7.63
N CYS A 151 16.77 -16.16 6.72
CA CYS A 151 15.93 -17.34 6.85
C CYS A 151 16.77 -18.64 6.92
N GLU A 152 17.81 -18.76 6.10
CA GLU A 152 18.74 -19.90 6.16
C GLU A 152 19.47 -19.96 7.51
N ARG A 153 20.02 -18.82 7.97
CA ARG A 153 20.76 -18.72 9.24
C ARG A 153 19.92 -19.02 10.46
N TYR A 154 18.66 -18.56 10.48
CA TYR A 154 17.75 -18.72 11.61
C TYR A 154 16.80 -19.92 11.45
N HIS A 155 16.98 -20.75 10.41
CA HIS A 155 16.12 -21.91 10.11
C HIS A 155 14.63 -21.52 10.03
N ARG A 156 14.31 -20.60 9.12
CA ARG A 156 12.94 -20.13 8.82
C ARG A 156 12.55 -20.52 7.41
N ASP A 157 11.24 -20.69 7.21
CA ASP A 157 10.65 -20.94 5.89
C ASP A 157 10.63 -19.64 5.08
N PHE A 158 11.59 -19.52 4.15
CA PHE A 158 11.72 -18.35 3.29
C PHE A 158 10.49 -18.16 2.38
N GLU A 159 9.88 -19.22 1.86
CA GLU A 159 8.71 -19.09 0.97
C GLU A 159 7.51 -18.58 1.76
N LYS A 160 7.35 -19.00 3.01
CA LYS A 160 6.32 -18.44 3.91
C LYS A 160 6.59 -16.98 4.26
N VAL A 161 7.85 -16.60 4.53
CA VAL A 161 8.23 -15.19 4.78
C VAL A 161 7.97 -14.34 3.54
N LYS A 162 8.36 -14.83 2.36
CA LYS A 162 8.10 -14.18 1.08
C LYS A 162 6.61 -13.99 0.84
N TYR A 163 5.81 -15.03 1.03
CA TYR A 163 4.35 -14.93 0.86
C TYR A 163 3.71 -13.88 1.79
N LEU A 164 4.08 -13.87 3.07
CA LEU A 164 3.47 -12.98 4.05
C LEU A 164 4.00 -11.55 3.98
N TYR A 165 5.29 -11.38 3.68
CA TYR A 165 6.03 -10.15 3.93
C TYR A 165 6.90 -9.67 2.77
N ALA A 166 6.96 -10.35 1.62
CA ALA A 166 7.62 -9.79 0.43
C ALA A 166 6.90 -8.50 0.08
N SER A 167 7.58 -7.41 0.40
CA SER A 167 6.98 -6.10 0.43
C SER A 167 7.62 -5.20 -0.62
N TYR A 168 6.99 -4.05 -0.82
CA TYR A 168 7.33 -2.90 -1.68
C TYR A 168 8.39 -3.10 -2.76
N LEU A 169 8.02 -2.77 -3.99
CA LEU A 169 8.95 -2.66 -5.10
C LEU A 169 9.55 -1.25 -5.12
N LEU A 170 10.82 -1.12 -4.75
CA LEU A 170 11.56 0.15 -4.79
C LEU A 170 12.64 0.05 -5.88
N GLY A 171 12.36 0.63 -7.05
CA GLY A 171 13.18 0.39 -8.24
C GLY A 171 13.13 -1.08 -8.64
N ASP A 172 14.29 -1.73 -8.69
CA ASP A 172 14.42 -3.17 -8.99
C ASP A 172 14.51 -4.04 -7.72
N TYR A 173 14.36 -3.45 -6.53
CA TYR A 173 14.50 -4.15 -5.26
C TYR A 173 13.15 -4.47 -4.64
N GLN A 174 12.94 -5.74 -4.28
CA GLN A 174 11.92 -6.12 -3.31
C GLN A 174 12.46 -5.90 -1.91
N VAL A 175 11.76 -5.09 -1.13
CA VAL A 175 12.22 -4.61 0.18
C VAL A 175 11.23 -5.02 1.26
N TYR A 176 11.74 -5.62 2.34
CA TYR A 176 10.97 -6.16 3.44
C TYR A 176 11.07 -5.25 4.66
N ASN A 177 9.99 -5.13 5.44
CA ASN A 177 9.97 -4.37 6.69
C ASN A 177 10.99 -4.98 7.68
N PRO A 178 11.99 -4.20 8.16
CA PRO A 178 13.00 -4.69 9.09
C PRO A 178 12.44 -5.34 10.36
N GLU A 179 11.43 -4.73 10.98
CA GLU A 179 10.89 -5.19 12.27
C GLU A 179 10.29 -6.59 12.15
N VAL A 180 9.49 -6.80 11.09
CA VAL A 180 8.85 -8.10 10.81
C VAL A 180 9.89 -9.18 10.57
N ILE A 181 10.95 -8.88 9.79
CA ILE A 181 12.01 -9.86 9.51
C ILE A 181 12.79 -10.20 10.79
N ILE A 182 13.09 -9.20 11.62
CA ILE A 182 13.76 -9.40 12.91
C ILE A 182 12.89 -10.29 13.82
N ASP A 183 11.60 -10.03 13.92
CA ASP A 183 10.67 -10.82 14.73
C ASP A 183 10.57 -12.27 14.27
N VAL A 184 10.48 -12.50 12.96
CA VAL A 184 10.49 -13.85 12.39
C VAL A 184 11.81 -14.54 12.72
N CYS A 185 12.95 -13.88 12.51
CA CYS A 185 14.26 -14.48 12.73
C CYS A 185 14.48 -14.80 14.22
N MET A 186 14.23 -13.84 15.10
CA MET A 186 14.55 -13.94 16.53
C MET A 186 13.52 -14.76 17.30
N GLN A 187 12.22 -14.61 17.01
CA GLN A 187 11.14 -15.24 17.78
C GLN A 187 10.51 -16.44 17.07
N GLY A 188 10.71 -16.61 15.75
CA GLY A 188 10.03 -17.63 14.95
C GLY A 188 8.52 -17.38 14.81
N LYS A 189 8.05 -16.18 15.13
CA LYS A 189 6.63 -15.82 15.09
C LYS A 189 6.33 -15.03 13.82
N PHE A 190 5.24 -15.41 13.16
CA PHE A 190 4.67 -14.68 12.04
C PHE A 190 3.54 -13.81 12.60
N ARG A 191 3.79 -12.52 12.80
CA ARG A 191 2.83 -11.53 13.32
C ARG A 191 2.58 -10.43 12.30
N SER A 192 1.45 -9.73 12.44
CA SER A 192 1.19 -8.52 11.68
C SER A 192 1.71 -7.32 12.49
N TYR A 193 2.80 -6.71 12.03
CA TYR A 193 3.28 -5.42 12.51
C TYR A 193 2.19 -4.36 12.38
N TRP A 194 1.51 -4.32 11.23
CA TRP A 194 0.49 -3.30 10.96
C TRP A 194 -0.75 -3.40 11.86
N SER A 195 -1.06 -4.60 12.37
CA SER A 195 -2.16 -4.76 13.34
C SER A 195 -1.89 -4.08 14.67
N GLU A 196 -0.62 -3.89 15.02
CA GLU A 196 -0.16 -3.39 16.32
C GLU A 196 0.10 -1.88 16.28
N THR A 197 0.13 -1.25 15.09
CA THR A 197 0.50 0.17 14.89
C THR A 197 -0.68 1.12 14.65
N GLY A 198 -1.92 0.72 14.92
CA GLY A 198 -3.08 1.62 14.73
C GLY A 198 -3.42 1.90 13.25
N THR A 199 -3.09 0.95 12.38
CA THR A 199 -3.38 1.00 10.94
C THR A 199 -4.86 1.27 10.65
N TYR A 200 -5.77 0.75 11.49
CA TYR A 200 -7.21 0.97 11.31
C TYR A 200 -7.58 2.45 11.48
N GLU A 201 -7.13 3.08 12.55
CA GLU A 201 -7.41 4.48 12.87
C GLU A 201 -6.84 5.41 11.78
N THR A 202 -5.74 5.01 11.15
CA THR A 202 -5.07 5.75 10.08
C THR A 202 -5.75 5.58 8.72
N ILE A 203 -6.04 4.34 8.30
CA ILE A 203 -6.57 4.04 6.96
C ILE A 203 -8.08 4.30 6.86
N ASN A 204 -8.84 3.94 7.90
CA ASN A 204 -10.30 3.92 7.82
C ASN A 204 -10.91 5.28 7.46
N PRO A 205 -10.48 6.42 8.03
CA PRO A 205 -10.99 7.72 7.63
C PRO A 205 -10.71 8.05 6.16
N LEU A 206 -9.54 7.65 5.65
CA LEU A 206 -9.07 7.93 4.29
C LEU A 206 -9.91 7.18 3.24
N ILE A 207 -10.06 5.86 3.42
CA ILE A 207 -10.87 5.02 2.51
C ILE A 207 -12.33 5.49 2.52
N ASN A 208 -12.84 5.91 3.68
CA ASN A 208 -14.21 6.39 3.80
C ASN A 208 -14.48 7.76 3.17
N MET A 209 -13.45 8.53 2.78
CA MET A 209 -13.65 9.74 1.99
C MET A 209 -14.27 9.42 0.62
N ASP A 210 -13.97 8.23 0.08
CA ASP A 210 -14.54 7.67 -1.15
C ASP A 210 -14.54 8.60 -2.37
N PHE A 211 -13.51 9.43 -2.48
CA PHE A 211 -13.31 10.26 -3.66
C PHE A 211 -13.29 9.38 -4.91
N ASP A 212 -14.06 9.75 -5.94
CA ASP A 212 -14.03 9.14 -7.27
C ASP A 212 -14.07 7.59 -7.30
N GLY A 213 -14.80 6.96 -6.37
CA GLY A 213 -14.91 5.49 -6.28
C GLY A 213 -13.69 4.80 -5.68
N LEU A 214 -12.95 5.48 -4.80
CA LEU A 214 -11.78 4.95 -4.10
C LEU A 214 -12.06 3.58 -3.46
N LYS A 215 -13.23 3.37 -2.83
CA LYS A 215 -13.54 2.08 -2.21
C LYS A 215 -13.54 0.93 -3.21
N THR A 216 -14.18 1.12 -4.36
CA THR A 216 -14.18 0.13 -5.44
C THR A 216 -12.77 -0.21 -5.89
N VAL A 217 -11.90 0.80 -6.04
CA VAL A 217 -10.49 0.60 -6.40
C VAL A 217 -9.74 -0.21 -5.33
N ILE A 218 -9.93 0.08 -4.04
CA ILE A 218 -9.32 -0.71 -2.96
C ILE A 218 -9.82 -2.17 -2.99
N ILE A 219 -11.12 -2.39 -3.20
CA ILE A 219 -11.69 -3.75 -3.28
C ILE A 219 -11.14 -4.51 -4.49
N GLU A 220 -11.02 -3.87 -5.66
CA GLU A 220 -10.38 -4.50 -6.82
C GLU A 220 -8.93 -4.91 -6.53
N MET A 221 -8.16 -4.08 -5.82
CA MET A 221 -6.79 -4.40 -5.40
C MET A 221 -6.74 -5.54 -4.36
N LEU A 222 -7.74 -5.63 -3.47
CA LEU A 222 -7.89 -6.75 -2.53
C LEU A 222 -8.08 -8.10 -3.25
N SER A 223 -8.71 -8.07 -4.42
CA SER A 223 -8.86 -9.22 -5.30
C SER A 223 -7.68 -9.40 -6.26
N GLY A 224 -6.60 -8.65 -6.04
CA GLY A 224 -5.33 -8.86 -6.70
C GLY A 224 -5.04 -7.95 -7.90
N ALA A 225 -5.94 -7.01 -8.23
CA ALA A 225 -5.69 -5.99 -9.24
C ALA A 225 -4.60 -4.99 -8.82
N ASP A 226 -4.06 -4.29 -9.81
CA ASP A 226 -3.27 -3.08 -9.60
C ASP A 226 -4.10 -1.88 -10.10
N ALA A 227 -3.95 -0.73 -9.47
CA ALA A 227 -4.68 0.50 -9.81
C ALA A 227 -3.75 1.52 -10.47
N GLU A 228 -4.13 2.09 -11.62
CA GLU A 228 -3.42 3.23 -12.20
C GLU A 228 -3.64 4.49 -11.34
N VAL A 229 -2.57 5.23 -11.06
CA VAL A 229 -2.57 6.38 -10.14
C VAL A 229 -1.71 7.52 -10.69
N ASP A 230 -2.27 8.72 -10.78
CA ASP A 230 -1.49 9.94 -11.00
C ASP A 230 -0.98 10.52 -9.67
N VAL A 231 0.26 10.17 -9.33
CA VAL A 231 0.91 10.62 -8.08
C VAL A 231 1.30 12.10 -8.07
N ARG A 232 1.10 12.82 -9.18
CA ARG A 232 1.55 14.23 -9.32
C ARG A 232 0.61 15.23 -8.67
N SER A 233 -0.67 14.89 -8.52
CA SER A 233 -1.64 15.78 -7.89
C SER A 233 -1.41 15.93 -6.39
N PHE A 234 -0.79 14.92 -5.75
CA PHE A 234 -0.58 14.92 -4.31
C PHE A 234 0.40 16.03 -3.89
N ARG A 235 -0.06 16.85 -2.94
CA ARG A 235 0.66 18.02 -2.42
C ARG A 235 1.47 17.73 -1.16
N ASN A 236 1.52 16.48 -0.72
CA ASN A 236 2.20 16.05 0.49
C ASN A 236 1.57 16.70 1.75
N ASP A 237 0.23 16.74 1.78
CA ASP A 237 -0.60 17.27 2.88
C ASP A 237 -1.96 16.53 2.90
N ILE A 238 -2.46 16.24 4.10
CA ILE A 238 -3.66 15.44 4.38
C ILE A 238 -4.94 16.28 4.23
N ILE A 239 -4.89 17.61 4.41
CA ILE A 239 -6.07 18.49 4.27
C ILE A 239 -6.40 18.78 2.79
N GLY A 240 -5.44 18.55 1.90
CA GLY A 240 -5.49 18.98 0.50
C GLY A 240 -5.96 17.93 -0.50
N PHE A 241 -6.48 16.76 -0.07
CA PHE A 241 -6.92 15.72 -0.98
C PHE A 241 -8.02 16.23 -1.92
N ALA A 242 -7.79 16.09 -3.23
CA ALA A 242 -8.69 16.55 -4.27
C ALA A 242 -9.39 15.39 -5.02
N ASN A 243 -8.81 14.19 -4.98
CA ASN A 243 -9.27 13.03 -5.74
C ASN A 243 -8.79 11.72 -5.09
N LYS A 244 -9.18 10.57 -5.65
CA LYS A 244 -8.77 9.24 -5.17
C LYS A 244 -7.25 9.00 -5.25
N ASP A 245 -6.59 9.57 -6.26
CA ASP A 245 -5.17 9.34 -6.53
C ASP A 245 -4.30 10.02 -5.46
N ASP A 246 -4.73 11.16 -4.91
CA ASP A 246 -4.07 11.79 -3.76
C ASP A 246 -4.12 10.91 -2.52
N VAL A 247 -5.28 10.28 -2.26
CA VAL A 247 -5.44 9.36 -1.12
C VAL A 247 -4.60 8.11 -1.30
N ILE A 248 -4.59 7.53 -2.51
CA ILE A 248 -3.77 6.36 -2.82
C ILE A 248 -2.27 6.70 -2.69
N THR A 249 -1.85 7.87 -3.18
CA THR A 249 -0.45 8.34 -3.07
C THR A 249 -0.04 8.50 -1.61
N TYR A 250 -0.93 9.04 -0.78
CA TYR A 250 -0.68 9.14 0.66
C TYR A 250 -0.56 7.76 1.31
N LEU A 251 -1.46 6.81 1.00
CA LEU A 251 -1.37 5.43 1.49
C LEU A 251 -0.07 4.73 1.05
N ILE A 252 0.47 5.05 -0.13
CA ILE A 252 1.78 4.55 -0.58
C ILE A 252 2.89 5.06 0.35
N HIS A 253 2.91 6.36 0.66
CA HIS A 253 3.92 6.94 1.56
C HIS A 253 3.83 6.38 2.98
N LEU A 254 2.61 6.10 3.47
CA LEU A 254 2.41 5.43 4.76
C LEU A 254 2.82 3.95 4.77
N GLY A 255 3.15 3.36 3.61
CA GLY A 255 3.42 1.94 3.47
C GLY A 255 2.16 1.06 3.41
N HIS A 256 0.96 1.61 3.33
CA HIS A 256 -0.25 0.80 3.22
C HIS A 256 -0.53 0.32 1.79
N LEU A 257 0.16 0.86 0.79
CA LEU A 257 0.17 0.40 -0.59
C LEU A 257 1.61 0.43 -1.14
N GLY A 258 1.89 -0.40 -2.14
CA GLY A 258 3.09 -0.32 -2.96
C GLY A 258 2.84 0.47 -4.24
N TYR A 259 3.90 0.97 -4.86
CA TYR A 259 3.84 1.66 -6.15
C TYR A 259 4.90 1.13 -7.09
N ASN A 260 4.51 0.83 -8.33
CA ASN A 260 5.42 0.49 -9.40
C ASN A 260 5.56 1.69 -10.34
N SER A 261 6.71 2.38 -10.28
CA SER A 261 6.97 3.59 -11.06
C SER A 261 7.05 3.34 -12.57
N ASN A 262 7.43 2.12 -13.00
CA ASN A 262 7.49 1.74 -14.41
C ASN A 262 6.09 1.61 -15.04
N THR A 263 5.15 1.01 -14.30
CA THR A 263 3.77 0.82 -14.77
C THR A 263 2.82 1.94 -14.32
N ARG A 264 3.26 2.79 -13.38
CA ARG A 264 2.48 3.82 -12.69
C ARG A 264 1.25 3.28 -12.00
N LYS A 265 1.40 2.12 -11.36
CA LYS A 265 0.30 1.47 -10.65
C LYS A 265 0.59 1.30 -9.17
N ALA A 266 -0.43 1.54 -8.36
CA ALA A 266 -0.48 1.13 -6.97
C ALA A 266 -0.95 -0.32 -6.85
N PHE A 267 -0.48 -1.01 -5.81
CA PHE A 267 -0.83 -2.39 -5.52
C PHE A 267 -0.80 -2.66 -4.01
N ILE A 268 -1.44 -3.74 -3.57
CA ILE A 268 -1.31 -4.21 -2.17
C ILE A 268 0.00 -5.00 -2.05
N PRO A 269 0.94 -4.57 -1.20
CA PRO A 269 2.33 -5.02 -1.27
C PRO A 269 2.51 -6.47 -0.82
N ASN A 270 1.76 -6.93 0.17
CA ASN A 270 1.90 -8.26 0.76
C ASN A 270 0.58 -8.74 1.40
N GLU A 271 0.57 -9.97 1.91
CA GLU A 271 -0.62 -10.56 2.51
C GLU A 271 -0.95 -9.95 3.87
N GLU A 272 0.05 -9.52 4.64
CA GLU A 272 -0.16 -8.82 5.92
C GLU A 272 -1.04 -7.57 5.75
N ILE A 273 -0.67 -6.68 4.83
CA ILE A 273 -1.43 -5.46 4.51
C ILE A 273 -2.81 -5.81 3.94
N ARG A 274 -2.91 -6.87 3.11
CA ARG A 274 -4.21 -7.32 2.59
C ARG A 274 -5.17 -7.64 3.73
N GLN A 275 -4.70 -8.38 4.74
CA GLN A 275 -5.51 -8.74 5.90
C GLN A 275 -5.89 -7.53 6.77
N GLU A 276 -5.04 -6.51 6.88
CA GLU A 276 -5.40 -5.25 7.52
C GLU A 276 -6.50 -4.50 6.77
N LEU A 277 -6.36 -4.38 5.44
CA LEU A 277 -7.35 -3.69 4.62
C LEU A 277 -8.70 -4.41 4.65
N ILE A 278 -8.71 -5.75 4.61
CA ILE A 278 -9.93 -6.55 4.81
C ILE A 278 -10.55 -6.23 6.17
N ARG A 279 -9.76 -6.15 7.25
CA ARG A 279 -10.26 -5.81 8.59
C ARG A 279 -10.83 -4.39 8.68
N VAL A 280 -10.19 -3.42 8.03
CA VAL A 280 -10.69 -2.04 7.94
C VAL A 280 -12.07 -2.04 7.30
N ILE A 281 -12.23 -2.78 6.20
CA ILE A 281 -13.51 -2.87 5.50
C ILE A 281 -14.56 -3.66 6.31
N LYS A 282 -14.16 -4.67 7.11
CA LYS A 282 -15.07 -5.51 7.90
C LYS A 282 -15.59 -4.88 9.22
N ARG A 283 -14.87 -3.93 9.86
CA ARG A 283 -15.09 -3.60 11.29
C ARG A 283 -16.17 -2.56 11.67
N LYS A 284 -16.80 -1.77 10.80
CA LYS A 284 -18.03 -1.02 11.19
C LYS A 284 -18.86 -0.39 10.04
N LYS A 285 -20.19 -0.49 10.20
CA LYS A 285 -21.30 0.26 9.56
C LYS A 285 -21.20 0.49 8.05
N TRP A 286 -21.12 -0.60 7.31
CA TRP A 286 -21.65 -0.67 5.96
C TRP A 286 -22.68 -1.80 6.00
N ASN A 287 -23.95 -1.50 6.22
CA ASN A 287 -25.00 -2.53 6.09
C ASN A 287 -24.93 -3.17 4.71
N GLU A 288 -24.60 -2.37 3.70
CA GLU A 288 -24.30 -2.81 2.33
C GLU A 288 -23.11 -3.76 2.27
N MET A 289 -22.03 -3.57 3.05
CA MET A 289 -20.87 -4.48 3.01
C MET A 289 -21.07 -5.78 3.80
N LEU A 290 -21.85 -5.77 4.88
CA LEU A 290 -22.22 -7.03 5.55
C LEU A 290 -23.11 -7.87 4.62
N THR A 291 -24.03 -7.20 3.92
CA THR A 291 -24.86 -7.84 2.89
C THR A 291 -23.96 -8.35 1.76
N PHE A 292 -23.05 -7.53 1.24
CA PHE A 292 -22.06 -7.94 0.25
C PHE A 292 -21.22 -9.14 0.69
N GLN A 293 -20.77 -9.17 1.95
CA GLN A 293 -19.97 -10.28 2.45
C GLN A 293 -20.80 -11.57 2.44
N GLN A 294 -22.06 -11.51 2.90
CA GLN A 294 -22.98 -12.63 2.85
C GLN A 294 -23.27 -13.07 1.42
N GLU A 295 -23.45 -12.12 0.50
CA GLU A 295 -23.65 -12.37 -0.93
C GLU A 295 -22.41 -13.01 -1.58
N SER A 296 -21.22 -12.54 -1.21
CA SER A 296 -19.94 -13.09 -1.69
C SER A 296 -19.66 -14.48 -1.12
N GLU A 297 -20.01 -14.73 0.15
CA GLU A 297 -19.97 -16.05 0.79
C GLU A 297 -20.97 -17.00 0.12
N HIS A 298 -22.21 -16.55 -0.08
CA HIS A 298 -23.26 -17.31 -0.76
C HIS A 298 -22.90 -17.63 -2.21
N LEU A 299 -22.28 -16.70 -2.94
CA LEU A 299 -21.74 -16.94 -4.28
C LEU A 299 -20.68 -18.06 -4.27
N LEU A 300 -19.77 -18.02 -3.30
CA LEU A 300 -18.75 -19.07 -3.17
C LEU A 300 -19.40 -20.42 -2.87
N GLU A 301 -20.32 -20.49 -1.91
CA GLU A 301 -21.08 -21.71 -1.56
C GLU A 301 -21.84 -22.24 -2.78
N ALA A 302 -22.58 -21.39 -3.49
CA ALA A 302 -23.28 -21.76 -4.72
C ALA A 302 -22.33 -22.29 -5.81
N THR A 303 -21.12 -21.72 -5.91
CA THR A 303 -20.10 -22.21 -6.85
C THR A 303 -19.60 -23.61 -6.46
N LEU A 304 -19.39 -23.85 -5.16
CA LEU A 304 -18.96 -25.13 -4.62
C LEU A 304 -20.03 -26.22 -4.79
N ASP A 305 -21.30 -25.85 -4.61
CA ASP A 305 -22.46 -26.72 -4.83
C ASP A 305 -22.80 -26.88 -6.32
N MET A 306 -22.04 -26.26 -7.21
CA MET A 306 -22.26 -26.22 -8.67
C MET A 306 -23.66 -25.72 -9.04
N ASN A 307 -24.24 -24.83 -8.23
CA ASN A 307 -25.53 -24.21 -8.49
C ASN A 307 -25.38 -23.04 -9.47
N GLU A 308 -25.36 -23.36 -10.77
CA GLU A 308 -25.13 -22.43 -11.87
C GLU A 308 -26.11 -21.25 -11.89
N GLU A 309 -27.38 -21.48 -11.54
CA GLU A 309 -28.43 -20.45 -11.52
C GLU A 309 -28.18 -19.47 -10.39
N ALA A 310 -27.96 -19.96 -9.16
CA ALA A 310 -27.64 -19.10 -8.02
C ALA A 310 -26.35 -18.29 -8.22
N VAL A 311 -25.32 -18.90 -8.83
CA VAL A 311 -24.07 -18.19 -9.17
C VAL A 311 -24.34 -17.04 -10.15
N ALA A 312 -25.16 -17.27 -11.18
CA ALA A 312 -25.51 -16.22 -12.14
C ALA A 312 -26.32 -15.08 -11.49
N GLU A 313 -27.30 -15.42 -10.64
CA GLU A 313 -28.12 -14.44 -9.93
C GLU A 313 -27.30 -13.60 -8.95
N GLU A 314 -26.41 -14.22 -8.18
CA GLU A 314 -25.61 -13.51 -7.19
C GLU A 314 -24.56 -12.60 -7.84
N ILE A 315 -23.93 -13.03 -8.94
CA ILE A 315 -23.07 -12.16 -9.75
C ILE A 315 -23.85 -10.98 -10.31
N GLU A 316 -25.08 -11.20 -10.80
CA GLU A 316 -25.94 -10.13 -11.31
C GLU A 316 -26.32 -9.12 -10.22
N LYS A 317 -26.65 -9.62 -9.02
CA LYS A 317 -26.95 -8.79 -7.86
C LYS A 317 -25.75 -7.93 -7.46
N ILE A 318 -24.59 -8.55 -7.26
CA ILE A 318 -23.36 -7.87 -6.87
C ILE A 318 -22.95 -6.83 -7.93
N HIS A 319 -23.13 -7.15 -9.21
CA HIS A 319 -22.90 -6.20 -10.30
C HIS A 319 -23.80 -4.96 -10.16
N MET A 320 -25.11 -5.17 -10.02
CA MET A 320 -26.09 -4.09 -9.98
C MET A 320 -25.91 -3.18 -8.75
N GLU A 321 -25.59 -3.76 -7.59
CA GLU A 321 -25.54 -3.04 -6.33
C GLU A 321 -24.21 -2.34 -6.07
N TYR A 322 -23.06 -2.94 -6.42
CA TYR A 322 -21.74 -2.42 -6.02
C TYR A 322 -20.89 -1.83 -7.15
N ILE A 323 -21.34 -1.96 -8.41
CA ILE A 323 -20.49 -1.74 -9.60
C ILE A 323 -21.19 -0.81 -10.63
N SER A 324 -22.31 -0.20 -10.25
CA SER A 324 -23.23 0.53 -11.14
C SER A 324 -22.62 1.68 -11.98
N ASP A 325 -21.44 2.19 -11.61
CA ASP A 325 -20.73 3.26 -12.33
C ASP A 325 -19.69 2.79 -13.38
N ILE A 326 -19.40 1.48 -13.48
CA ILE A 326 -18.48 0.98 -14.51
C ILE A 326 -19.21 0.93 -15.86
N LYS A 327 -18.91 1.90 -16.73
CA LYS A 327 -19.40 1.92 -18.12
C LYS A 327 -19.03 0.60 -18.83
N TYR A 328 -20.04 -0.25 -19.02
CA TYR A 328 -20.02 -1.49 -19.78
C TYR A 328 -19.45 -1.30 -21.19
N ASN A 329 -18.16 -1.52 -21.36
CA ASN A 329 -17.56 -1.45 -22.68
C ASN A 329 -16.62 -2.62 -23.02
N LYS A 330 -16.17 -3.48 -22.07
CA LYS A 330 -15.17 -4.55 -22.33
C LYS A 330 -15.25 -5.76 -21.36
N GLU A 331 -14.63 -6.90 -21.72
CA GLU A 331 -14.45 -8.05 -20.80
C GLU A 331 -13.75 -7.67 -19.49
N ASN A 332 -12.87 -6.64 -19.51
CA ASN A 332 -12.20 -6.11 -18.32
C ASN A 332 -13.18 -5.65 -17.23
N SER A 333 -14.31 -5.03 -17.58
CA SER A 333 -15.32 -4.63 -16.57
C SER A 333 -15.99 -5.84 -15.90
N LEU A 334 -16.19 -6.94 -16.63
CA LEU A 334 -16.73 -8.18 -16.06
C LEU A 334 -15.69 -8.88 -15.16
N SER A 335 -14.40 -8.72 -15.47
CA SER A 335 -13.32 -9.23 -14.62
C SER A 335 -13.28 -8.53 -13.26
N SER A 336 -13.50 -7.21 -13.21
CA SER A 336 -13.65 -6.48 -11.95
C SER A 336 -14.84 -6.98 -11.13
N VAL A 337 -15.97 -7.25 -11.80
CA VAL A 337 -17.17 -7.80 -11.14
C VAL A 337 -16.87 -9.11 -10.44
N LEU A 338 -16.22 -10.07 -11.09
CA LEU A 338 -15.87 -11.33 -10.42
C LEU A 338 -14.81 -11.18 -9.33
N ALA A 339 -13.83 -10.30 -9.54
CA ALA A 339 -12.82 -10.02 -8.54
C ALA A 339 -13.48 -9.55 -7.24
N ILE A 340 -14.42 -8.61 -7.35
CA ILE A 340 -15.24 -8.12 -6.24
C ILE A 340 -16.13 -9.27 -5.72
N ALA A 341 -16.93 -9.90 -6.59
CA ALA A 341 -17.93 -10.88 -6.17
C ALA A 341 -17.36 -12.07 -5.39
N TYR A 342 -16.15 -12.55 -5.73
CA TYR A 342 -15.49 -13.64 -5.02
C TYR A 342 -14.57 -13.17 -3.87
N LEU A 343 -14.69 -11.93 -3.38
CA LEU A 343 -13.79 -11.41 -2.33
C LEU A 343 -13.75 -12.30 -1.08
N SER A 344 -14.88 -12.86 -0.65
CA SER A 344 -14.94 -13.77 0.52
C SER A 344 -14.15 -15.07 0.33
N SER A 345 -13.82 -15.45 -0.91
CA SER A 345 -12.94 -16.60 -1.17
C SER A 345 -11.52 -16.41 -0.59
N MET A 346 -11.08 -15.17 -0.36
CA MET A 346 -9.74 -14.89 0.18
C MET A 346 -9.49 -15.48 1.58
N GLU A 347 -10.53 -15.88 2.30
CA GLU A 347 -10.40 -16.65 3.54
C GLU A 347 -9.75 -18.02 3.27
N TYR A 348 -10.18 -18.71 2.22
CA TYR A 348 -9.81 -20.10 1.94
C TYR A 348 -8.77 -20.24 0.81
N TYR A 349 -8.67 -19.24 -0.06
CA TYR A 349 -7.83 -19.25 -1.25
C TYR A 349 -6.68 -18.25 -1.15
N PHE A 350 -5.58 -18.53 -1.86
CA PHE A 350 -4.55 -17.53 -2.13
C PHE A 350 -5.12 -16.37 -2.98
N LYS A 351 -4.40 -15.23 -3.04
CA LYS A 351 -4.68 -14.16 -4.01
C LYS A 351 -4.93 -14.79 -5.39
N PRO A 352 -6.09 -14.55 -6.02
CA PRO A 352 -6.42 -15.19 -7.28
C PRO A 352 -5.43 -14.75 -8.36
N VAL A 353 -4.99 -15.71 -9.16
CA VAL A 353 -4.08 -15.43 -10.27
C VAL A 353 -4.92 -14.99 -11.46
N ARG A 354 -4.78 -13.71 -11.83
CA ARG A 354 -5.46 -13.11 -12.97
C ARG A 354 -4.66 -13.32 -14.24
N GLU A 355 -5.35 -13.52 -15.36
CA GLU A 355 -4.73 -13.72 -16.68
C GLU A 355 -3.59 -14.76 -16.63
N LEU A 356 -3.82 -15.91 -15.98
CA LEU A 356 -2.78 -16.93 -15.79
C LEU A 356 -2.34 -17.49 -17.15
N PRO A 357 -1.05 -17.37 -17.54
CA PRO A 357 -0.56 -17.99 -18.78
C PRO A 357 -0.57 -19.51 -18.66
N THR A 358 -1.29 -20.17 -19.57
CA THR A 358 -1.46 -21.63 -19.59
C THR A 358 -0.73 -22.31 -20.76
N GLY A 359 0.07 -21.54 -21.50
CA GLY A 359 0.76 -22.00 -22.72
C GLY A 359 -0.13 -22.07 -23.98
N ARG A 360 -1.46 -22.09 -23.83
CA ARG A 360 -2.43 -22.06 -24.94
C ARG A 360 -3.43 -20.90 -24.85
N GLY A 361 -3.10 -19.91 -24.04
CA GLY A 361 -3.91 -18.74 -23.76
C GLY A 361 -3.74 -18.31 -22.30
N PHE A 362 -4.65 -17.45 -21.85
CA PHE A 362 -4.69 -16.92 -20.50
C PHE A 362 -6.05 -17.27 -19.88
N ALA A 363 -6.03 -17.89 -18.70
CA ALA A 363 -7.25 -18.09 -17.91
C ALA A 363 -7.57 -16.80 -17.15
N ASP A 364 -8.82 -16.34 -17.15
CA ASP A 364 -9.16 -15.04 -16.57
C ASP A 364 -8.89 -14.99 -15.06
N PHE A 365 -9.36 -16.00 -14.32
CA PHE A 365 -9.04 -16.16 -12.90
C PHE A 365 -8.75 -17.61 -12.54
N VAL A 366 -7.76 -17.81 -11.68
CA VAL A 366 -7.50 -19.10 -11.04
C VAL A 366 -7.40 -18.91 -9.53
N PHE A 367 -8.27 -19.59 -8.80
CA PHE A 367 -8.30 -19.61 -7.35
C PHE A 367 -7.69 -20.92 -6.86
N ILE A 368 -6.59 -20.83 -6.12
CA ILE A 368 -5.91 -22.00 -5.52
C ILE A 368 -6.12 -21.95 -4.00
N PRO A 369 -6.72 -22.99 -3.39
CA PRO A 369 -6.87 -23.10 -1.95
C PRO A 369 -5.54 -23.04 -1.22
N LYS A 370 -5.52 -22.44 -0.01
CA LYS A 370 -4.36 -22.50 0.88
C LYS A 370 -4.13 -23.96 1.32
N PRO A 371 -2.90 -24.36 1.67
CA PRO A 371 -2.54 -25.75 1.97
C PRO A 371 -3.48 -26.47 2.96
N GLU A 372 -3.95 -25.76 3.97
CA GLU A 372 -4.86 -26.23 5.01
C GLU A 372 -6.31 -26.49 4.51
N TYR A 373 -6.68 -25.97 3.34
CA TYR A 373 -8.02 -26.04 2.77
C TYR A 373 -8.11 -26.95 1.52
N ILE A 374 -7.00 -27.54 1.06
CA ILE A 374 -6.94 -28.37 -0.16
C ILE A 374 -7.93 -29.53 -0.15
N SER A 375 -8.21 -30.12 1.03
CA SER A 375 -9.14 -31.24 1.18
C SER A 375 -10.62 -30.84 1.17
N SER A 376 -10.92 -29.56 1.39
CA SER A 376 -12.28 -29.07 1.61
C SER A 376 -12.75 -28.13 0.51
N TYR A 377 -11.82 -27.51 -0.21
CA TYR A 377 -12.11 -26.57 -1.29
C TYR A 377 -11.43 -27.04 -2.59
N PRO A 378 -12.14 -27.04 -3.74
CA PRO A 378 -11.54 -27.29 -5.04
C PRO A 378 -10.76 -26.05 -5.53
N ALA A 379 -9.82 -26.22 -6.45
CA ALA A 379 -9.33 -25.07 -7.23
C ALA A 379 -10.39 -24.64 -8.24
N LEU A 380 -10.54 -23.33 -8.44
CA LEU A 380 -11.50 -22.77 -9.39
C LEU A 380 -10.74 -22.22 -10.60
N VAL A 381 -11.09 -22.69 -11.80
CA VAL A 381 -10.59 -22.15 -13.07
C VAL A 381 -11.75 -21.44 -13.75
N VAL A 382 -11.70 -20.11 -13.76
CA VAL A 382 -12.80 -19.26 -14.21
C VAL A 382 -12.48 -18.59 -15.53
N GLU A 383 -13.42 -18.63 -16.47
CA GLU A 383 -13.35 -17.94 -17.76
C GLU A 383 -14.60 -17.09 -17.97
N LEU A 384 -14.38 -15.90 -18.50
CA LEU A 384 -15.36 -14.87 -18.73
C LEU A 384 -15.63 -14.68 -20.21
N LYS A 385 -16.89 -14.42 -20.54
CA LYS A 385 -17.27 -14.05 -21.90
C LYS A 385 -18.23 -12.87 -21.90
N TRP A 386 -17.93 -11.89 -22.75
CA TRP A 386 -18.83 -10.77 -23.00
C TRP A 386 -19.67 -11.02 -24.25
N ASN A 387 -21.00 -11.01 -24.10
CA ASN A 387 -21.97 -11.12 -25.18
C ASN A 387 -21.76 -12.36 -26.08
N LYS A 388 -21.49 -13.51 -25.46
CA LYS A 388 -21.40 -14.83 -26.10
C LYS A 388 -22.27 -15.82 -25.31
N SER A 389 -21.69 -16.89 -24.77
CA SER A 389 -22.39 -17.85 -23.90
C SER A 389 -21.45 -18.46 -22.88
N ALA A 390 -22.00 -18.87 -21.73
CA ALA A 390 -21.27 -19.61 -20.68
C ALA A 390 -20.67 -20.91 -21.22
N LYS A 391 -21.36 -21.57 -22.16
CA LYS A 391 -20.85 -22.75 -22.88
C LYS A 391 -19.57 -22.46 -23.65
N THR A 392 -19.47 -21.28 -24.26
CA THR A 392 -18.24 -20.87 -24.97
C THR A 392 -17.09 -20.65 -23.99
N ALA A 393 -17.37 -20.11 -22.79
CA ALA A 393 -16.38 -19.95 -21.73
C ALA A 393 -15.84 -21.31 -21.26
N LEU A 394 -16.71 -22.25 -20.88
CA LEU A 394 -16.33 -23.60 -20.47
C LEU A 394 -15.57 -24.35 -21.58
N GLN A 395 -16.04 -24.25 -22.82
CA GLN A 395 -15.38 -24.90 -23.95
C GLN A 395 -13.95 -24.37 -24.15
N GLN A 396 -13.75 -23.06 -23.99
CA GLN A 396 -12.42 -22.45 -24.08
C GLN A 396 -11.48 -23.00 -23.01
N ILE A 397 -11.94 -23.14 -21.75
CA ILE A 397 -11.16 -23.73 -20.66
C ILE A 397 -10.65 -25.13 -21.04
N LYS A 398 -11.54 -25.97 -21.57
CA LYS A 398 -11.26 -27.36 -21.96
C LYS A 398 -10.31 -27.45 -23.17
N GLU A 399 -10.58 -26.69 -24.23
CA GLU A 399 -9.80 -26.72 -25.47
C GLU A 399 -8.38 -26.22 -25.26
N ARG A 400 -8.23 -25.16 -24.46
CA ARG A 400 -6.93 -24.60 -24.09
C ARG A 400 -6.26 -25.34 -22.95
N LYS A 401 -6.95 -26.30 -22.31
CA LYS A 401 -6.44 -27.16 -21.24
C LYS A 401 -5.89 -26.37 -20.05
N TYR A 402 -6.60 -25.33 -19.63
CA TYR A 402 -6.17 -24.50 -18.50
C TYR A 402 -5.87 -25.28 -17.22
N PRO A 403 -6.61 -26.36 -16.84
CA PRO A 403 -6.26 -27.14 -15.65
C PRO A 403 -4.84 -27.72 -15.63
N GLU A 404 -4.20 -27.90 -16.80
CA GLU A 404 -2.81 -28.38 -16.88
C GLU A 404 -1.80 -27.40 -16.27
N SER A 405 -2.11 -26.09 -16.23
CA SER A 405 -1.21 -25.09 -15.62
C SER A 405 -1.18 -25.16 -14.09
N ILE A 406 -2.19 -25.80 -13.48
CA ILE A 406 -2.28 -26.02 -12.03
C ILE A 406 -2.24 -27.50 -11.66
N LYS A 407 -1.67 -28.37 -12.52
CA LYS A 407 -1.58 -29.82 -12.28
C LYS A 407 -0.87 -30.24 -10.98
N GLN A 408 -0.11 -29.32 -10.36
CA GLN A 408 0.52 -29.55 -9.06
C GLN A 408 -0.50 -29.55 -7.91
N TYR A 409 -1.65 -28.90 -8.12
CA TYR A 409 -2.76 -28.93 -7.18
C TYR A 409 -3.35 -30.34 -7.12
N THR A 410 -3.41 -30.93 -5.93
CA THR A 410 -3.82 -32.33 -5.73
C THR A 410 -5.31 -32.49 -5.48
N GLY A 411 -6.00 -31.48 -4.96
CA GLY A 411 -7.45 -31.51 -4.71
C GLY A 411 -8.32 -31.37 -5.97
N ASP A 412 -9.63 -31.32 -5.79
CA ASP A 412 -10.60 -31.24 -6.89
C ASP A 412 -10.51 -29.92 -7.66
N ILE A 413 -10.96 -29.90 -8.92
CA ILE A 413 -10.92 -28.70 -9.76
C ILE A 413 -12.32 -28.47 -10.35
N LEU A 414 -12.84 -27.25 -10.20
CA LEU A 414 -14.06 -26.80 -10.85
C LEU A 414 -13.71 -25.86 -12.00
N LEU A 415 -14.35 -26.09 -13.15
CA LEU A 415 -14.30 -25.19 -14.31
C LEU A 415 -15.56 -24.33 -14.27
N VAL A 416 -15.39 -23.01 -14.26
CA VAL A 416 -16.50 -22.07 -14.13
C VAL A 416 -16.51 -21.16 -15.35
N GLY A 417 -17.56 -21.26 -16.17
CA GLY A 417 -17.76 -20.42 -17.34
C GLY A 417 -18.85 -19.38 -17.09
N VAL A 418 -18.49 -18.11 -17.03
CA VAL A 418 -19.46 -17.01 -16.81
C VAL A 418 -19.60 -16.18 -18.09
N ASN A 419 -20.83 -15.83 -18.43
CA ASN A 419 -21.13 -14.93 -19.55
C ASN A 419 -22.07 -13.81 -19.13
N TYR A 420 -21.80 -12.60 -19.62
CA TYR A 420 -22.75 -11.49 -19.56
C TYR A 420 -23.40 -11.25 -20.92
N ASP A 421 -24.74 -11.25 -20.98
CA ASP A 421 -25.49 -10.90 -22.19
C ASP A 421 -25.88 -9.41 -22.18
N LYS A 422 -25.37 -8.64 -23.14
CA LYS A 422 -25.61 -7.18 -23.20
C LYS A 422 -27.04 -6.79 -23.59
N LYS A 423 -27.79 -7.69 -24.24
CA LYS A 423 -29.16 -7.43 -24.69
C LYS A 423 -30.15 -7.63 -23.55
N THR A 424 -30.01 -8.73 -22.83
CA THR A 424 -30.87 -9.05 -21.68
C THR A 424 -30.36 -8.44 -20.38
N LYS A 425 -29.09 -8.00 -20.37
CA LYS A 425 -28.35 -7.53 -19.20
C LYS A 425 -28.20 -8.57 -18.09
N LYS A 426 -28.26 -9.86 -18.44
CA LYS A 426 -28.21 -10.98 -17.50
C LYS A 426 -26.87 -11.71 -17.51
N HIS A 427 -26.53 -12.29 -16.38
CA HIS A 427 -25.42 -13.25 -16.28
C HIS A 427 -25.91 -14.68 -16.54
N LEU A 428 -25.02 -15.52 -17.05
CA LEU A 428 -25.21 -16.95 -17.21
C LEU A 428 -23.95 -17.65 -16.71
N CYS A 429 -24.10 -18.74 -15.97
CA CYS A 429 -23.00 -19.55 -15.49
C CYS A 429 -23.16 -20.99 -15.99
N LEU A 430 -22.04 -21.68 -16.20
CA LEU A 430 -21.99 -23.13 -16.28
C LEU A 430 -20.77 -23.63 -15.49
N ILE A 431 -20.93 -24.71 -14.73
CA ILE A 431 -19.90 -25.26 -13.84
C ILE A 431 -19.74 -26.75 -14.11
N GLU A 432 -18.49 -27.20 -14.25
CA GLU A 432 -18.18 -28.61 -14.42
C GLU A 432 -17.00 -29.04 -13.55
N SER A 433 -17.10 -30.22 -12.93
CA SER A 433 -15.96 -30.86 -12.27
C SER A 433 -14.96 -31.35 -13.30
N TYR A 434 -13.67 -31.11 -13.06
CA TYR A 434 -12.60 -31.58 -13.92
C TYR A 434 -12.06 -32.92 -13.43
N GLU A 435 -12.27 -33.96 -14.24
CA GLU A 435 -11.66 -35.27 -14.01
C GLU A 435 -10.17 -35.27 -14.38
N LYS A 436 -9.30 -35.39 -13.38
CA LYS A 436 -7.87 -35.59 -13.61
C LYS A 436 -7.66 -36.93 -14.27
N LYS A 437 -7.07 -36.94 -15.46
CA LYS A 437 -6.65 -38.20 -16.08
C LYS A 437 -5.50 -38.77 -15.27
N GLU A 438 -5.74 -39.88 -14.57
CA GLU A 438 -4.67 -40.68 -13.98
C GLU A 438 -3.66 -41.02 -15.08
N LYS A 439 -2.39 -40.63 -14.88
CA LYS A 439 -1.31 -41.15 -15.71
C LYS A 439 -1.15 -42.62 -15.37
N LYS A 440 -1.68 -43.50 -16.23
CA LYS A 440 -1.31 -44.92 -16.25
C LYS A 440 0.18 -45.09 -16.53
#